data_AF-A0A969GYN1-F1
#
_entry.id   AF-A0A969GYN1-F1
#
_cell.length_a   1.000
_cell.length_b   1.000
_cell.length_c   1.000
_cell.angle_alpha   90.00
_cell.angle_beta   90.00
_cell.angle_gamma   90.00
#
_symmetry.space_group_name_H-M   'P 1'
#
loop_
_entity.id
_entity.type
_entity.pdbx_description
1 polymer ?
#
loop_
_entity_poly.entity_id
_entity_poly.type
_entity_poly.pdbx_seq_one_letter_code
_entity_poly.pdbx_strand_id
1 'polypeptide(L)'
;MDFVYGLDDLMGTEELDNFSNTNNLPDKTLEWWDLAKQQLEAAAATLLGSFNKYAIIQNCCISTELLLKGALLAKGVDEELLSKEKKGYGHNLENLVHEIAELLPNMDKDSLLFAVQQLPNYVKSRYEAAQVSRQDLGNFLMNTQFISGETLRQFSNRNFRSDFSEKSDGLWNFDYRIFPKKMHLIK
;
A
#
# COMPACT_ATOMS: atom_id res chain seq x y z
N MET A 1 9.23 1.81 -12.04
CA MET A 1 9.59 1.59 -10.63
C MET A 1 8.29 1.20 -9.96
N ASP A 2 8.21 0.02 -9.34
CA ASP A 2 6.98 -0.41 -8.68
C ASP A 2 6.85 0.33 -7.34
N PHE A 3 5.90 1.27 -7.26
CA PHE A 3 5.69 2.09 -6.06
C PHE A 3 4.92 1.35 -4.97
N VAL A 4 4.26 0.24 -5.32
CA VAL A 4 3.41 -0.55 -4.44
C VAL A 4 3.73 -2.02 -4.63
N TYR A 5 4.85 -2.43 -4.00
CA TYR A 5 5.44 -3.75 -4.21
C TYR A 5 4.44 -4.90 -4.05
N GLY A 6 4.26 -5.66 -5.11
CA GLY A 6 3.40 -6.85 -5.14
C GLY A 6 1.99 -6.62 -5.68
N LEU A 7 1.61 -5.39 -6.04
CA LEU A 7 0.31 -5.14 -6.67
C LEU A 7 0.21 -5.77 -8.06
N ASP A 8 1.25 -5.66 -8.88
CA ASP A 8 1.27 -6.21 -10.24
C ASP A 8 1.09 -7.75 -10.24
N ASP A 9 1.51 -8.43 -9.17
CA ASP A 9 1.29 -9.87 -9.00
C ASP A 9 -0.16 -10.21 -8.64
N LEU A 10 -0.87 -9.30 -7.97
CA LEU A 10 -2.27 -9.45 -7.57
C LEU A 10 -3.22 -9.07 -8.71
N MET A 11 -2.82 -8.11 -9.55
CA MET A 11 -3.62 -7.65 -10.68
C MET A 11 -3.56 -8.60 -11.88
N GLY A 12 -2.56 -9.49 -11.94
CA GLY A 12 -2.38 -10.44 -13.05
C GLY A 12 -2.20 -9.70 -14.38
N THR A 13 -0.96 -9.50 -14.82
CA THR A 13 -0.77 -9.16 -16.23
C THR A 13 -1.32 -10.33 -17.07
N GLU A 14 -2.18 -10.04 -18.04
CA GLU A 14 -2.91 -10.99 -18.92
C GLU A 14 -2.06 -12.15 -19.53
N GLU A 15 -0.73 -12.11 -19.41
CA GLU A 15 0.20 -13.14 -19.88
C GLU A 15 0.53 -14.26 -18.84
N LEU A 16 0.04 -14.17 -17.60
CA LEU A 16 0.46 -15.05 -16.49
C LEU A 16 -0.65 -15.97 -15.93
N ASP A 17 -1.64 -16.29 -16.76
CA ASP A 17 -2.87 -17.05 -16.45
C ASP A 17 -2.71 -18.49 -15.91
N ASN A 18 -1.49 -18.96 -15.60
CA ASN A 18 -1.28 -20.34 -15.19
C ASN A 18 -0.57 -20.52 -13.83
N PHE A 19 -0.38 -19.47 -13.03
CA PHE A 19 0.27 -19.62 -11.70
C PHE A 19 -0.43 -18.93 -10.51
N SER A 20 -1.53 -18.21 -10.71
CA SER A 20 -2.24 -17.52 -9.63
C SER A 20 -3.37 -18.38 -9.08
N ASN A 21 -3.02 -19.32 -8.20
CA ASN A 21 -3.95 -19.83 -7.18
C ASN A 21 -4.14 -18.81 -6.04
N THR A 22 -4.02 -17.51 -6.33
CA THR A 22 -3.91 -16.43 -5.33
C THR A 22 -5.22 -15.69 -5.20
N ASN A 23 -6.03 -16.14 -4.24
CA ASN A 23 -7.15 -15.45 -3.59
C ASN A 23 -8.17 -14.76 -4.51
N ASN A 24 -9.42 -15.21 -4.42
CA ASN A 24 -10.61 -14.60 -5.03
C ASN A 24 -10.87 -13.20 -4.41
N LEU A 25 -10.02 -12.22 -4.72
CA LEU A 25 -10.10 -10.86 -4.22
C LEU A 25 -11.24 -10.12 -4.94
N PRO A 26 -12.02 -9.28 -4.25
CA PRO A 26 -13.03 -8.47 -4.91
C PRO A 26 -12.40 -7.52 -5.94
N ASP A 27 -13.00 -7.37 -7.12
CA ASP A 27 -12.51 -6.43 -8.16
C ASP A 27 -12.31 -5.01 -7.61
N LYS A 28 -13.20 -4.60 -6.70
CA LYS A 28 -13.14 -3.29 -6.05
C LYS A 28 -11.89 -3.08 -5.19
N THR A 29 -11.40 -4.16 -4.55
CA THR A 29 -10.11 -4.13 -3.83
C THR A 29 -8.98 -3.79 -4.79
N LEU A 30 -8.93 -4.45 -5.96
CA LEU A 30 -7.88 -4.23 -6.95
C LEU A 30 -7.97 -2.82 -7.54
N GLU A 31 -9.18 -2.33 -7.85
CA GLU A 31 -9.42 -0.96 -8.29
C GLU A 31 -8.87 0.07 -7.29
N TRP A 32 -9.16 -0.08 -6.00
CA TRP A 32 -8.69 0.85 -4.97
C TRP A 32 -7.18 0.80 -4.77
N TRP A 33 -6.56 -0.37 -4.86
CA TRP A 33 -5.11 -0.47 -4.79
C TRP A 33 -4.41 0.11 -6.02
N ASP A 34 -4.97 -0.04 -7.22
CA ASP A 34 -4.45 0.63 -8.41
C ASP A 34 -4.57 2.15 -8.28
N LEU A 35 -5.72 2.66 -7.83
CA LEU A 35 -5.88 4.08 -7.54
C LEU A 35 -4.87 4.57 -6.48
N ALA A 36 -4.61 3.78 -5.43
CA ALA A 36 -3.62 4.12 -4.42
C ALA A 36 -2.20 4.23 -5.02
N LYS A 37 -1.82 3.26 -5.87
CA LYS A 37 -0.56 3.28 -6.63
C LYS A 37 -0.42 4.55 -7.46
N GLN A 38 -1.46 4.92 -8.21
CA GLN A 38 -1.46 6.15 -9.02
C GLN A 38 -1.28 7.41 -8.16
N GLN A 39 -1.91 7.47 -6.97
CA GLN A 39 -1.69 8.60 -6.05
C GLN A 39 -0.24 8.65 -5.55
N LEU A 40 0.33 7.51 -5.18
CA LEU A 40 1.72 7.45 -4.71
C LEU A 40 2.72 7.83 -5.80
N GLU A 41 2.47 7.40 -7.05
CA GLU A 41 3.23 7.81 -8.23
C GLU A 41 3.15 9.32 -8.46
N ALA A 42 1.95 9.90 -8.36
CA ALA A 42 1.75 11.34 -8.47
C ALA A 42 2.44 12.11 -7.33
N ALA A 43 2.44 11.59 -6.10
CA ALA A 43 3.16 12.17 -4.97
C ALA A 43 4.67 12.19 -5.23
N ALA A 44 5.23 11.08 -5.72
CA ALA A 44 6.66 10.97 -6.05
C ALA A 44 7.05 11.90 -7.21
N ALA A 45 6.26 11.92 -8.29
CA ALA A 45 6.49 12.81 -9.43
C ALA A 45 6.42 14.29 -9.01
N THR A 46 5.47 14.65 -8.15
CA THR A 46 5.35 16.01 -7.60
C THR A 46 6.56 16.33 -6.74
N LEU A 47 6.93 15.47 -5.79
CA LEU A 47 8.10 15.68 -4.92
C LEU A 47 9.40 15.93 -5.71
N LEU A 48 9.58 15.21 -6.83
CA LEU A 48 10.77 15.31 -7.69
C LEU A 48 10.72 16.46 -8.70
N GLY A 49 9.54 16.79 -9.24
CA GLY A 49 9.41 17.70 -10.39
C GLY A 49 8.75 19.04 -10.10
N SER A 50 7.75 19.10 -9.21
CA SER A 50 6.97 20.31 -8.91
C SER A 50 6.71 20.43 -7.43
N PHE A 51 7.29 21.45 -6.77
CA PHE A 51 7.21 21.55 -5.31
C PHE A 51 5.85 22.09 -4.82
N ASN A 52 4.79 21.29 -4.95
CA ASN A 52 3.49 21.54 -4.33
C ASN A 52 3.30 20.62 -3.12
N LYS A 53 3.64 21.13 -1.93
CA LYS A 53 3.55 20.40 -0.66
C LYS A 53 2.15 19.84 -0.38
N TYR A 54 1.10 20.57 -0.74
CA TYR A 54 -0.28 20.16 -0.46
C TYR A 54 -0.69 18.97 -1.32
N ALA A 55 -0.29 18.96 -2.59
CA ALA A 55 -0.54 17.83 -3.49
C ALA A 55 0.19 16.56 -3.01
N ILE A 56 1.45 16.68 -2.58
CA ILE A 56 2.22 15.54 -2.07
C ILE A 56 1.55 14.96 -0.83
N ILE A 57 1.20 15.81 0.15
CA ILE A 57 0.52 15.39 1.38
C ILE A 57 -0.83 14.73 1.05
N GLN A 58 -1.64 15.37 0.21
CA GLN A 58 -2.94 14.85 -0.20
C GLN A 58 -2.82 13.45 -0.79
N ASN A 59 -1.93 13.28 -1.76
CA ASN A 59 -1.77 12.02 -2.47
C ASN A 59 -1.25 10.91 -1.54
N CYS A 60 -0.36 11.22 -0.60
CA CYS A 60 0.10 10.27 0.43
C CYS A 60 -1.06 9.81 1.34
N CYS A 61 -1.89 10.74 1.81
CA CYS A 61 -3.04 10.43 2.65
C CYS A 61 -4.09 9.59 1.90
N ILE A 62 -4.44 9.97 0.66
CA ILE A 62 -5.40 9.24 -0.16
C ILE A 62 -4.88 7.83 -0.49
N SER A 63 -3.61 7.71 -0.89
CA SER A 63 -2.99 6.41 -1.15
C SER A 63 -3.10 5.50 0.07
N THR A 64 -2.73 6.02 1.25
CA THR A 64 -2.80 5.27 2.51
C THR A 64 -4.22 4.82 2.82
N GLU A 65 -5.19 5.72 2.68
CA GLU A 65 -6.60 5.41 2.93
C GLU A 65 -7.11 4.30 2.00
N LEU A 66 -6.85 4.41 0.70
CA LEU A 66 -7.29 3.43 -0.30
C LEU A 66 -6.64 2.05 -0.09
N LEU A 67 -5.35 2.00 0.29
CA LEU A 67 -4.66 0.75 0.60
C LEU A 67 -5.31 0.01 1.76
N LEU A 68 -5.49 0.72 2.86
CA LEU A 68 -6.06 0.16 4.08
C LEU A 68 -7.53 -0.26 3.86
N LYS A 69 -8.33 0.59 3.21
CA LYS A 69 -9.72 0.23 2.88
C LYS A 69 -9.82 -0.93 1.90
N GLY A 70 -8.94 -1.01 0.90
CA GLY A 70 -8.87 -2.13 -0.02
C GLY A 70 -8.53 -3.45 0.69
N ALA A 71 -7.67 -3.41 1.72
CA ALA A 71 -7.37 -4.57 2.56
C ALA A 71 -8.58 -5.02 3.40
N LEU A 72 -9.39 -4.09 3.91
CA LEU A 72 -10.64 -4.43 4.61
C LEU A 72 -11.66 -5.04 3.64
N LEU A 73 -11.84 -4.49 2.44
CA LEU A 73 -12.67 -5.08 1.38
C LEU A 73 -12.22 -6.51 1.06
N ALA A 74 -10.91 -6.74 0.94
CA ALA A 74 -10.33 -8.06 0.68
C ALA A 74 -10.63 -9.08 1.77
N LYS A 75 -11.00 -8.62 2.98
CA LYS A 75 -11.42 -9.43 4.11
C LYS A 75 -12.94 -9.52 4.30
N GLY A 76 -13.70 -9.00 3.34
CA GLY A 76 -15.16 -9.10 3.31
C GLY A 76 -15.88 -8.02 4.10
N VAL A 77 -15.20 -6.94 4.48
CA VAL A 77 -15.85 -5.75 5.04
C VAL A 77 -16.67 -5.05 3.95
N ASP A 78 -17.89 -4.63 4.29
CA ASP A 78 -18.80 -3.96 3.36
C ASP A 78 -18.26 -2.58 2.92
N GLU A 79 -18.25 -2.32 1.61
CA GLU A 79 -17.88 -1.04 1.00
C GLU A 79 -18.69 0.13 1.55
N GLU A 80 -19.98 -0.08 1.84
CA GLU A 80 -20.82 0.96 2.43
C GLU A 80 -20.35 1.37 3.83
N LEU A 81 -19.74 0.46 4.59
CA LEU A 81 -19.17 0.76 5.90
C LEU A 81 -17.80 1.46 5.77
N LEU A 82 -17.08 1.26 4.67
CA LEU A 82 -15.80 1.92 4.42
C LEU A 82 -15.95 3.37 3.96
N SER A 83 -17.09 3.72 3.35
CA SER A 83 -17.39 5.06 2.83
C SER A 83 -18.12 5.99 3.82
N LYS A 84 -18.80 5.46 4.85
CA LYS A 84 -19.59 6.26 5.81
C LYS A 84 -18.71 6.91 6.89
N GLU A 85 -18.72 8.24 7.02
CA GLU A 85 -17.95 8.97 8.04
C GLU A 85 -18.47 8.78 9.49
N LYS A 86 -19.79 8.66 9.70
CA LYS A 86 -20.40 8.67 11.04
C LYS A 86 -20.70 7.29 11.63
N LYS A 87 -20.70 6.25 10.80
CA LYS A 87 -21.04 4.86 11.17
C LYS A 87 -20.05 3.84 10.57
N GLY A 88 -18.96 4.32 9.99
CA GLY A 88 -18.00 3.55 9.24
C GLY A 88 -16.57 3.99 9.55
N TYR A 89 -15.60 3.48 8.81
CA TYR A 89 -14.18 3.72 9.09
C TYR A 89 -13.72 5.16 8.75
N GLY A 90 -14.49 5.89 7.94
CA GLY A 90 -14.24 7.30 7.61
C GLY A 90 -12.84 7.54 7.03
N HIS A 91 -12.23 8.67 7.41
CA HIS A 91 -10.86 9.05 7.05
C HIS A 91 -9.86 8.81 8.20
N ASN A 92 -10.24 8.02 9.21
CA ASN A 92 -9.39 7.77 10.38
C ASN A 92 -8.44 6.60 10.09
N LEU A 93 -7.23 6.94 9.64
CA LEU A 93 -6.19 5.98 9.28
C LEU A 93 -5.78 5.08 10.46
N GLU A 94 -5.73 5.60 11.69
CA GLU A 94 -5.37 4.81 12.87
C GLU A 94 -6.43 3.73 13.13
N ASN A 95 -7.71 4.10 13.05
CA ASN A 95 -8.81 3.15 13.19
C ASN A 95 -8.78 2.07 12.10
N LEU A 96 -8.47 2.45 10.86
CA LEU A 96 -8.29 1.49 9.77
C LEU A 96 -7.16 0.48 10.07
N VAL A 97 -6.01 0.93 10.59
CA VAL A 97 -4.90 0.04 10.98
C VAL A 97 -5.32 -0.93 12.09
N HIS A 98 -6.03 -0.44 13.10
CA HIS A 98 -6.52 -1.29 14.20
C HIS A 98 -7.37 -2.46 13.68
N GLU A 99 -8.28 -2.16 12.78
CA GLU A 99 -9.27 -3.11 12.27
C GLU A 99 -8.65 -4.11 11.30
N ILE A 100 -7.73 -3.65 10.46
CA ILE A 100 -6.97 -4.54 9.57
C ILE A 100 -6.11 -5.50 10.40
N ALA A 101 -5.47 -5.03 11.46
CA ALA A 101 -4.63 -5.87 12.31
C ALA A 101 -5.41 -6.97 13.05
N GLU A 102 -6.72 -6.77 13.32
CA GLU A 102 -7.59 -7.82 13.83
C GLU A 102 -7.87 -8.91 12.78
N LEU A 103 -7.98 -8.53 11.51
CA LEU A 103 -8.25 -9.45 10.39
C LEU A 103 -6.98 -10.05 9.75
N LEU A 104 -5.81 -9.48 10.03
CA LEU A 104 -4.50 -9.86 9.49
C LEU A 104 -3.47 -9.99 10.63
N PRO A 105 -3.43 -11.13 11.34
CA PRO A 105 -2.58 -11.30 12.54
C PRO A 105 -1.07 -11.27 12.26
N ASN A 106 -0.66 -11.44 10.99
CA ASN A 106 0.75 -11.37 10.57
C ASN A 106 1.18 -9.95 10.16
N MET A 107 0.29 -8.97 10.31
CA MET A 107 0.57 -7.57 10.03
C MET A 107 1.33 -6.94 11.19
N ASP A 108 2.40 -6.21 10.88
CA ASP A 108 3.19 -5.45 11.87
C ASP A 108 2.42 -4.19 12.28
N LYS A 109 1.43 -4.37 13.15
CA LYS A 109 0.50 -3.33 13.60
C LYS A 109 1.23 -2.13 14.18
N ASP A 110 2.24 -2.34 15.02
CA ASP A 110 2.92 -1.26 15.72
C ASP A 110 3.69 -0.37 14.74
N SER A 111 4.39 -0.97 13.77
CA SER A 111 5.11 -0.24 12.74
C SER A 111 4.16 0.52 11.79
N LEU A 112 3.04 -0.10 11.41
CA LEU A 112 1.99 0.54 10.60
C LEU A 112 1.35 1.72 11.32
N LEU A 113 0.99 1.55 12.59
CA LEU A 113 0.38 2.60 13.40
C LEU A 113 1.34 3.77 13.56
N PHE A 114 2.62 3.49 13.83
CA PHE A 114 3.66 4.50 13.87
C PHE A 114 3.74 5.28 12.55
N ALA A 115 3.80 4.60 11.41
CA ALA A 115 3.90 5.23 10.10
C ALA A 115 2.68 6.11 9.77
N VAL A 116 1.47 5.62 10.08
CA VAL A 116 0.22 6.35 9.87
C VAL A 116 0.15 7.60 10.75
N GLN A 117 0.57 7.54 12.00
CA GLN A 117 0.58 8.68 12.92
C GLN A 117 1.53 9.82 12.50
N GLN A 118 2.51 9.53 11.64
CA GLN A 118 3.37 10.55 11.05
C GLN A 118 2.71 11.29 9.89
N LEU A 119 1.63 10.76 9.30
CA LEU A 119 0.93 11.46 8.21
C LEU A 119 0.05 12.57 8.79
N PRO A 120 0.04 13.77 8.18
CA PRO A 120 -0.77 14.87 8.67
C PRO A 120 -2.27 14.57 8.44
N ASN A 121 -3.12 15.10 9.31
CA ASN A 121 -4.56 15.04 9.12
C ASN A 121 -4.99 15.98 7.99
N TYR A 122 -5.12 15.43 6.78
CA TYR A 122 -5.29 16.18 5.53
C TYR A 122 -6.43 17.22 5.55
N VAL A 123 -7.59 16.88 6.12
CA VAL A 123 -8.77 17.77 6.16
C VAL A 123 -8.50 19.03 6.98
N LYS A 124 -7.72 18.90 8.05
CA LYS A 124 -7.34 20.04 8.91
C LYS A 124 -6.13 20.79 8.35
N SER A 125 -5.12 20.07 7.86
CA SER A 125 -3.83 20.65 7.48
C SER A 125 -3.84 21.44 6.18
N ARG A 126 -4.84 21.26 5.29
CA ARG A 126 -4.94 21.98 4.01
C ARG A 126 -5.13 23.50 4.12
N TYR A 127 -5.62 23.98 5.26
CA TYR A 127 -5.85 25.42 5.50
C TYR A 127 -4.90 26.01 6.54
N GLU A 128 -4.11 25.18 7.21
CA GLU A 128 -3.08 25.62 8.13
C GLU A 128 -1.84 26.01 7.32
N ALA A 129 -1.32 27.22 7.57
CA ALA A 129 -0.04 27.67 7.02
C ALA A 129 1.15 26.95 7.70
N ALA A 130 1.07 25.62 7.84
CA ALA A 130 2.10 24.81 8.44
C ALA A 130 3.36 24.87 7.56
N GLN A 131 4.49 25.17 8.20
CA GLN A 131 5.81 25.07 7.60
C GLN A 131 6.15 23.58 7.52
N VAL A 132 6.16 23.03 6.30
CA VAL A 132 6.51 21.63 6.03
C VAL A 132 7.80 21.66 5.22
N SER A 133 8.84 21.01 5.73
CA SER A 133 10.14 20.96 5.06
C SER A 133 10.15 19.92 3.93
N ARG A 134 11.17 19.96 3.08
CA ARG A 134 11.40 18.92 2.06
C ARG A 134 11.63 17.54 2.68
N GLN A 135 12.30 17.51 3.84
CA GLN A 135 12.55 16.29 4.58
C GLN A 135 11.25 15.68 5.08
N ASP A 136 10.32 16.49 5.59
CA ASP A 136 9.01 16.02 6.06
C ASP A 136 8.21 15.41 4.90
N LEU A 137 8.20 16.06 3.73
CA LEU A 137 7.54 15.53 2.54
C LEU A 137 8.16 14.20 2.06
N GLY A 138 9.49 14.09 2.13
CA GLY A 138 10.19 12.83 1.87
C GLY A 138 9.77 11.74 2.86
N ASN A 139 9.67 12.07 4.15
CA ASN A 139 9.22 11.14 5.18
C ASN A 139 7.78 10.67 4.95
N PHE A 140 6.86 11.57 4.57
CA PHE A 140 5.47 11.19 4.24
C PHE A 140 5.40 10.20 3.07
N LEU A 141 6.20 10.44 2.02
CA LEU A 141 6.27 9.56 0.87
C LEU A 141 6.82 8.17 1.27
N MET A 142 7.92 8.14 2.02
CA MET A 142 8.53 6.89 2.48
C MET A 142 7.63 6.10 3.42
N ASN A 143 6.93 6.77 4.34
CA ASN A 143 5.95 6.14 5.23
C ASN A 143 4.80 5.54 4.43
N THR A 144 4.31 6.25 3.40
CA THR A 144 3.25 5.74 2.53
C THR A 144 3.73 4.51 1.75
N GLN A 145 4.95 4.51 1.22
CA GLN A 145 5.56 3.34 0.58
C GLN A 145 5.71 2.16 1.53
N PHE A 146 6.09 2.41 2.79
CA PHE A 146 6.16 1.37 3.82
C PHE A 146 4.78 0.75 4.07
N ILE A 147 3.75 1.59 4.27
CA ILE A 147 2.37 1.14 4.48
C ILE A 147 1.87 0.30 3.30
N SER A 148 2.14 0.75 2.07
CA SER A 148 1.85 0.00 0.84
C SER A 148 2.44 -1.40 0.87
N GLY A 149 3.75 -1.50 1.12
CA GLY A 149 4.46 -2.77 1.13
C GLY A 149 3.98 -3.70 2.24
N GLU A 150 3.78 -3.18 3.45
CA GLU A 150 3.30 -3.98 4.58
C GLU A 150 1.87 -4.48 4.36
N THR A 151 1.00 -3.65 3.75
CA THR A 151 -0.38 -4.02 3.43
C THR A 151 -0.44 -5.08 2.34
N LEU A 152 0.18 -4.84 1.18
CA LEU A 152 0.09 -5.76 0.04
C LEU A 152 0.84 -7.08 0.24
N ARG A 153 1.87 -7.11 1.10
CA ARG A 153 2.54 -8.37 1.50
C ARG A 153 1.56 -9.38 2.12
N GLN A 154 0.48 -8.91 2.76
CA GLN A 154 -0.49 -9.81 3.39
C GLN A 154 -1.37 -10.54 2.37
N PHE A 155 -1.38 -10.09 1.12
CA PHE A 155 -2.21 -10.63 0.06
C PHE A 155 -1.40 -11.26 -1.08
N SER A 156 -0.12 -10.85 -1.23
CA SER A 156 0.79 -11.38 -2.24
C SER A 156 1.71 -12.46 -1.70
N ASN A 157 2.24 -13.30 -2.59
CA ASN A 157 3.29 -14.27 -2.27
C ASN A 157 4.67 -13.62 -2.08
N ARG A 158 4.78 -12.29 -2.28
CA ARG A 158 6.06 -11.59 -2.18
C ARG A 158 6.33 -11.16 -0.75
N ASN A 159 7.32 -11.77 -0.11
CA ASN A 159 7.72 -11.41 1.24
C ASN A 159 9.25 -11.27 1.31
N PHE A 160 9.73 -10.04 1.11
CA PHE A 160 11.16 -9.74 1.22
C PHE A 160 11.74 -10.18 2.56
N ARG A 161 10.99 -10.06 3.67
CA ARG A 161 11.44 -10.43 5.01
C ARG A 161 11.72 -11.93 5.10
N SER A 162 10.83 -12.78 4.57
CA SER A 162 11.10 -14.22 4.48
C SER A 162 12.19 -14.57 3.46
N ASP A 163 12.33 -13.77 2.41
CA ASP A 163 13.42 -13.96 1.45
C ASP A 163 14.81 -13.59 2.04
N PHE A 164 14.84 -12.84 3.15
CA PHE A 164 16.06 -12.51 3.90
C PHE A 164 16.37 -13.50 5.03
N SER A 165 15.44 -14.41 5.35
CA SER A 165 15.74 -15.54 6.24
C SER A 165 16.33 -16.68 5.42
N GLU A 166 17.46 -17.22 5.85
CA GLU A 166 18.05 -18.44 5.31
C GLU A 166 16.98 -19.54 5.32
N LYS A 167 16.62 -20.07 4.14
CA LYS A 167 15.90 -21.34 4.08
C LYS A 167 16.82 -22.43 4.63
N SER A 168 16.25 -23.46 5.24
CA SER A 168 16.97 -24.56 5.88
C SER A 168 17.92 -25.35 4.95
N ASP A 169 17.86 -25.10 3.64
CA ASP A 169 18.69 -25.68 2.59
C ASP A 169 19.88 -24.79 2.17
N GLY A 170 20.02 -23.58 2.73
CA GLY A 170 21.12 -22.65 2.45
C GLY A 170 21.07 -21.99 1.06
N LEU A 171 20.00 -22.20 0.29
CA LEU A 171 19.85 -21.65 -1.06
C LEU A 171 18.93 -20.43 -1.04
N TRP A 172 19.48 -19.29 -1.43
CA TRP A 172 18.74 -18.05 -1.63
C TRP A 172 17.86 -18.15 -2.88
N ASN A 173 16.54 -18.02 -2.73
CA ASN A 173 15.63 -17.88 -3.88
C ASN A 173 15.47 -16.38 -4.21
N PHE A 174 15.83 -15.99 -5.44
CA PHE A 174 15.71 -14.62 -5.93
C PHE A 174 14.63 -14.43 -7.00
N ASP A 175 13.80 -15.45 -7.27
CA ASP A 175 12.83 -15.41 -8.38
C ASP A 175 11.78 -14.30 -8.20
N TYR A 176 11.46 -13.97 -6.94
CA TYR A 176 10.55 -12.87 -6.56
C TYR A 176 11.24 -11.49 -6.47
N ARG A 177 12.56 -11.42 -6.72
CA ARG A 177 13.40 -10.23 -6.53
C ARG A 177 13.90 -9.59 -7.84
N ILE A 178 13.57 -10.16 -9.01
CA ILE A 178 14.02 -9.66 -10.31
C ILE A 178 12.93 -8.76 -10.93
N PHE A 179 13.33 -7.54 -11.34
CA PHE A 179 12.48 -6.61 -12.10
C PHE A 179 13.02 -6.39 -13.52
N PRO A 180 12.16 -6.46 -14.55
CA PRO A 180 10.83 -7.10 -14.55
C PRO A 180 10.95 -8.62 -14.32
N LYS A 181 9.85 -9.25 -13.90
CA LYS A 181 9.78 -10.72 -13.73
C LYS A 181 10.32 -11.39 -14.99
N LYS A 182 11.18 -12.39 -14.87
CA LYS A 182 11.61 -13.19 -16.04
C LYS A 182 10.35 -13.80 -16.67
N MET A 183 9.98 -13.32 -17.85
CA MET A 183 9.00 -14.02 -18.68
C MET A 183 9.60 -15.39 -19.01
N HIS A 184 8.93 -16.46 -18.57
CA HIS A 184 9.21 -17.78 -19.13
C HIS A 184 8.76 -17.73 -20.59
N LEU A 185 9.71 -17.48 -21.49
CA LEU A 185 9.48 -17.67 -22.93
C LEU A 185 9.13 -19.14 -23.13
N ILE A 186 7.85 -19.41 -23.38
CA ILE A 186 7.40 -20.70 -23.87
C ILE A 186 8.08 -20.87 -25.24
N LYS A 187 8.97 -21.85 -25.34
CA LYS A 187 9.58 -22.27 -26.61
C LYS A 187 8.61 -23.13 -27.40
#